data_AF-A0A7J7BWS1-F1
#
_entry.id   AF-A0A7J7BWS1-F1
#
_cell.length_a   1.000
_cell.length_b   1.000
_cell.length_c   1.000
_cell.angle_alpha   90.00
_cell.angle_beta   90.00
_cell.angle_gamma   90.00
#
_symmetry.space_group_name_H-M   'P 1'
#
loop_
_entity.id
_entity.type
_entity.pdbx_description
1 polymer ?
#
loop_
_entity_poly.entity_id
_entity_poly.type
_entity_poly.pdbx_seq_one_letter_code
_entity_poly.pdbx_strand_id
1 'polypeptide(L)'
;MLQVVVLLHVLNTTAAVLYPVYVILRCDSVFMSGVTLMLFACIVWLKLVSYAHTNYDMRALAKSVEKGEMPSSSLNMDYSNDVNIKSLAYFIVAPTLCYQISYPRTPYVRKGWVVRQFVKLIIFTGLMGFIIEQYINPIVQNSQHPLKGNLLYAVERVLKLSVPNLYVWLCMFYCFFHLWLNILAELLCFGDREFYKDWWNAKTVEEYWRMWNMPVHKWIVRHIYFPCLRNGISKGVAFVIAFLVSAVFHELCIAVPCHIFKLWAFFGIMFQVPLVLITSYLQNKLRSSMGPTKKEEQSSG
;
A
#
# COMPACT_ATOMS: atom_id res chain seq x y z
N MET A 1 15.29 1.55 29.82
CA MET A 1 15.58 2.37 28.61
C MET A 1 14.82 1.88 27.37
N LEU A 2 14.92 0.60 26.97
CA LEU A 2 14.25 0.08 25.76
C LEU A 2 12.72 0.21 25.77
N GLN A 3 12.07 -0.07 26.91
CA GLN A 3 10.61 0.06 27.07
C GLN A 3 10.12 1.52 26.93
N VAL A 4 10.91 2.48 27.42
CA VAL A 4 10.59 3.92 27.29
C VAL A 4 10.68 4.36 25.83
N VAL A 5 11.67 3.88 25.08
CA VAL A 5 11.81 4.17 23.65
C VAL A 5 10.65 3.60 22.84
N VAL A 6 10.21 2.37 23.16
CA VAL A 6 9.03 1.77 22.52
C VAL A 6 7.77 2.57 22.82
N LEU A 7 7.56 2.98 24.08
CA LEU A 7 6.42 3.80 24.47
C LEU A 7 6.39 5.13 23.70
N LEU A 8 7.53 5.83 23.60
CA LEU A 8 7.64 7.08 22.85
C LEU A 8 7.35 6.88 21.35
N HIS A 9 7.81 5.78 20.75
CA HIS A 9 7.46 5.46 19.37
C HIS A 9 5.96 5.23 19.19
N VAL A 10 5.31 4.50 20.10
CA VAL A 10 3.87 4.25 20.07
C VAL A 10 3.09 5.55 20.22
N LEU A 11 3.47 6.43 21.16
CA LEU A 11 2.84 7.73 21.33
C LEU A 11 2.98 8.59 20.06
N ASN A 12 4.18 8.65 19.49
CA ASN A 12 4.43 9.44 18.28
C ASN A 12 3.66 8.92 17.06
N THR A 13 3.67 7.61 16.81
CA THR A 13 2.91 7.03 15.69
C THR A 13 1.41 7.21 15.89
N THR A 14 0.90 7.04 17.11
CA THR A 14 -0.51 7.27 17.43
C THR A 14 -0.91 8.73 17.18
N ALA A 15 -0.10 9.68 17.64
CA ALA A 15 -0.32 11.10 17.39
C ALA A 15 -0.30 11.45 15.89
N ALA A 16 0.59 10.82 15.11
CA ALA A 16 0.71 11.05 13.66
C ALA A 16 -0.55 10.68 12.86
N VAL A 17 -1.43 9.82 13.41
CA VAL A 17 -2.72 9.47 12.79
C VAL A 17 -3.88 10.20 13.46
N LEU A 18 -3.93 10.24 14.79
CA LEU A 18 -5.05 10.84 15.51
C LEU A 18 -5.16 12.35 15.30
N TYR A 19 -4.03 13.06 15.19
CA TYR A 19 -4.06 14.51 15.00
C TYR A 19 -4.65 14.90 13.63
N PRO A 20 -4.19 14.34 12.50
CA PRO A 20 -4.85 14.56 11.20
C PRO A 20 -6.34 14.20 11.19
N VAL A 21 -6.72 13.07 11.82
CA VAL A 21 -8.13 12.67 11.94
C VAL A 21 -8.94 13.74 12.68
N TYR A 22 -8.44 14.23 13.82
CA TYR A 22 -9.09 15.30 14.57
C TYR A 22 -9.24 16.58 13.75
N VAL A 23 -8.19 16.99 13.03
CA VAL A 23 -8.22 18.20 12.19
C VAL A 23 -9.25 18.08 11.07
N ILE A 24 -9.29 16.96 10.35
CA ILE A 24 -10.26 16.74 9.26
C ILE A 24 -11.69 16.82 9.79
N LEU A 25 -11.96 16.14 10.91
CA LEU A 25 -13.30 16.11 11.50
C LEU A 25 -13.74 17.44 12.10
N ARG A 26 -12.81 18.35 12.43
CA ARG A 26 -13.10 19.65 13.03
C ARG A 26 -13.18 20.80 12.05
N CYS A 27 -12.43 20.73 10.95
CA CYS A 27 -12.25 21.85 10.04
C CYS A 27 -13.17 21.82 8.81
N ASP A 28 -14.18 20.93 8.75
CA ASP A 28 -15.09 20.74 7.60
C ASP A 28 -14.35 20.83 6.26
N SER A 29 -13.22 20.13 6.18
CA SER A 29 -12.29 20.25 5.06
C SER A 29 -12.93 19.74 3.76
N VAL A 30 -12.62 20.38 2.63
CA VAL A 30 -13.04 19.89 1.31
C VAL A 30 -12.57 18.44 1.14
N PHE A 31 -13.45 17.55 0.68
CA PHE A 31 -13.20 16.10 0.58
C PHE A 31 -11.80 15.74 0.05
N MET A 32 -11.36 16.34 -1.06
CA MET A 32 -10.04 16.08 -1.65
C MET A 32 -8.87 16.41 -0.72
N SER A 33 -8.98 17.50 0.04
CA SER A 33 -7.95 17.90 1.01
C SER A 33 -7.91 16.94 2.20
N GLY A 34 -9.07 16.49 2.68
CA GLY A 34 -9.18 15.48 3.73
C GLY A 34 -8.58 14.14 3.32
N VAL A 35 -8.91 13.65 2.11
CA VAL A 35 -8.34 12.40 1.56
C VAL A 35 -6.81 12.52 1.45
N THR A 36 -6.33 13.64 0.91
CA THR A 36 -4.88 13.86 0.75
C THR A 36 -4.16 13.85 2.10
N LEU A 37 -4.67 14.59 3.09
CA LEU A 37 -4.09 14.64 4.43
C LEU A 37 -4.11 13.26 5.12
N MET A 38 -5.21 12.52 4.99
CA MET A 38 -5.32 11.17 5.56
C MET A 38 -4.34 10.19 4.90
N LEU A 39 -4.19 10.22 3.57
CA LEU A 39 -3.22 9.40 2.86
C LEU A 39 -1.79 9.71 3.31
N PHE A 40 -1.43 11.00 3.46
CA PHE A 40 -0.13 11.40 3.99
C PHE A 40 0.08 10.91 5.44
N ALA A 41 -0.93 11.03 6.30
CA ALA A 41 -0.87 10.54 7.67
C ALA A 41 -0.62 9.03 7.73
N CYS A 42 -1.32 8.24 6.91
CA CYS A 42 -1.11 6.80 6.78
C CYS A 42 0.31 6.46 6.29
N ILE A 43 0.80 7.15 5.26
CA ILE A 43 2.16 6.95 4.72
C ILE A 43 3.22 7.25 5.78
N VAL A 44 3.08 8.37 6.50
CA VAL A 44 4.00 8.75 7.58
C VAL A 44 3.97 7.73 8.69
N TRP A 45 2.78 7.26 9.11
CA TRP A 45 2.65 6.21 10.12
C TRP A 45 3.40 4.94 9.71
N LEU A 46 3.20 4.44 8.49
CA LEU A 46 3.86 3.23 7.97
C LEU A 46 5.38 3.41 7.96
N LYS A 47 5.87 4.58 7.52
CA LYS A 47 7.30 4.91 7.52
C LYS A 47 7.88 4.97 8.92
N LEU A 48 7.20 5.61 9.87
CA LEU A 48 7.65 5.72 11.26
C LEU A 48 7.74 4.34 11.94
N VAL A 49 6.76 3.47 11.72
CA VAL A 49 6.80 2.08 12.21
C VAL A 49 7.98 1.33 11.59
N SER A 50 8.18 1.45 10.27
CA SER A 50 9.30 0.80 9.59
C SER A 50 10.66 1.27 10.11
N TYR A 51 10.78 2.58 10.36
CA TYR A 51 11.98 3.20 10.92
C TYR A 51 12.24 2.70 12.34
N ALA A 52 11.22 2.64 13.19
CA ALA A 52 11.35 2.13 14.56
C ALA A 52 11.79 0.66 14.58
N HIS A 53 11.14 -0.21 13.79
CA HIS A 53 11.45 -1.64 13.72
C HIS A 53 12.87 -1.87 13.18
N THR A 54 13.25 -1.22 12.08
CA THR A 54 14.56 -1.43 11.48
C THR A 54 15.69 -0.94 12.40
N ASN A 55 15.53 0.21 13.06
CA ASN A 55 16.54 0.66 14.03
C ASN A 55 16.58 -0.21 15.30
N TYR A 56 15.45 -0.80 15.70
CA TYR A 56 15.43 -1.78 16.77
C TYR A 56 16.25 -3.03 16.40
N ASP A 57 16.00 -3.59 15.21
CA ASP A 57 16.71 -4.77 14.71
C ASP A 57 18.22 -4.51 14.59
N MET A 58 18.62 -3.34 14.06
CA MET A 58 20.03 -2.98 13.96
C MET A 58 20.72 -2.85 15.32
N ARG A 59 20.05 -2.25 16.31
CA ARG A 59 20.58 -2.16 17.69
C ARG A 59 20.67 -3.53 18.36
N ALA A 60 19.74 -4.43 18.07
CA ALA A 60 19.79 -5.79 18.58
C ALA A 60 20.97 -6.57 17.98
N LEU A 61 21.20 -6.43 16.67
CA LEU A 61 22.35 -7.02 15.97
C LEU A 61 23.69 -6.46 16.47
N ALA A 62 23.79 -5.14 16.67
CA ALA A 62 25.01 -4.54 17.21
C ALA A 62 25.36 -5.12 18.59
N LYS A 63 24.35 -5.28 19.47
CA LYS A 63 24.55 -5.90 20.78
C LYS A 63 24.94 -7.37 20.72
N SER A 64 24.43 -8.15 19.76
CA SER A 64 24.82 -9.57 19.64
C SER A 64 26.25 -9.72 19.11
N VAL A 65 26.69 -8.79 18.25
CA VAL A 65 28.09 -8.72 17.79
C VAL A 65 29.03 -8.31 18.92
N GLU A 66 28.67 -7.29 19.72
CA GLU A 66 29.45 -6.90 20.92
C GLU A 66 29.62 -8.05 21.93
N LYS A 67 28.61 -8.93 22.03
CA LYS A 67 28.65 -10.13 22.87
C LYS A 67 29.41 -11.32 22.26
N GLY A 68 29.89 -11.20 21.02
CA GLY A 68 30.62 -12.28 20.32
C GLY A 68 29.73 -13.42 19.81
N GLU A 69 28.40 -13.27 19.83
CA GLU A 69 27.45 -14.31 19.38
C GLU A 69 27.33 -14.38 17.86
N MET A 70 27.78 -13.33 17.14
CA MET A 70 27.72 -13.23 15.68
C MET A 70 29.05 -12.71 15.10
N PRO A 71 29.50 -13.20 13.93
CA PRO A 71 30.72 -12.70 13.28
C PRO A 71 30.59 -11.22 12.93
N SER A 72 31.67 -10.45 13.11
CA SER A 72 31.74 -9.02 12.75
C SER A 72 31.46 -8.74 11.27
N SER A 73 31.64 -9.74 10.40
CA SER A 73 31.31 -9.66 8.96
C SER A 73 29.81 -9.56 8.68
N SER A 74 28.93 -9.78 9.67
CA SER A 74 27.47 -9.65 9.54
C SER A 74 26.98 -8.21 9.67
N LEU A 75 27.78 -7.32 10.28
CA LEU A 75 27.61 -5.88 10.14
C LEU A 75 28.30 -5.48 8.84
N ASN A 76 27.54 -5.13 7.80
CA ASN A 76 28.09 -4.35 6.71
C ASN A 76 28.86 -3.17 7.33
N MET A 77 30.09 -2.91 6.88
CA MET A 77 31.08 -1.94 7.40
C MET A 77 30.58 -0.50 7.64
N ASP A 78 29.33 -0.19 7.32
CA ASP A 78 28.68 1.13 7.40
C ASP A 78 27.72 1.30 8.59
N TYR A 79 27.71 0.41 9.60
CA TYR A 79 27.00 0.72 10.86
C TYR A 79 27.79 1.74 11.69
N SER A 80 27.99 2.94 11.14
CA SER A 80 28.22 4.11 11.99
C SER A 80 26.89 4.39 12.70
N ASN A 81 26.89 4.34 14.03
CA ASN A 81 25.74 4.60 14.90
C ASN A 81 25.11 6.01 14.72
N ASP A 82 25.58 6.80 13.76
CA ASP A 82 25.13 8.14 13.47
C ASP A 82 23.82 8.11 12.67
N VAL A 83 22.73 8.10 13.43
CA VAL A 83 21.40 8.44 12.92
C VAL A 83 21.45 9.85 12.32
N ASN A 84 21.67 9.93 11.01
CA ASN A 84 21.76 11.19 10.31
C ASN A 84 20.35 11.73 10.01
N ILE A 85 20.02 12.93 10.48
CA ILE A 85 18.73 13.58 10.18
C ILE A 85 18.52 13.70 8.67
N LYS A 86 19.60 13.83 7.88
CA LYS A 86 19.53 13.86 6.41
C LYS A 86 19.02 12.56 5.81
N SER A 87 19.42 11.40 6.33
CA SER A 87 18.94 10.10 5.82
C SER A 87 17.49 9.85 6.21
N LEU A 88 17.08 10.29 7.40
CA LEU A 88 15.67 10.28 7.82
C LEU A 88 14.82 11.18 6.93
N ALA A 89 15.23 12.43 6.72
CA ALA A 89 14.51 13.37 5.84
C ALA A 89 14.38 12.80 4.41
N TYR A 90 15.45 12.20 3.89
CA TYR A 90 15.41 11.50 2.61
C TYR A 90 14.38 10.36 2.61
N PHE A 91 14.39 9.51 3.63
CA PHE A 91 13.46 8.38 3.74
C PHE A 91 12.00 8.84 3.81
N ILE A 92 11.70 9.92 4.54
CA ILE A 92 10.32 10.44 4.63
C ILE A 92 9.75 10.76 3.25
N VAL A 93 10.57 11.34 2.36
CA VAL A 93 10.13 11.73 1.00
C VAL A 93 10.29 10.61 -0.03
N ALA A 94 11.18 9.63 0.21
CA ALA A 94 11.41 8.53 -0.73
C ALA A 94 10.13 7.71 -1.03
N PRO A 95 9.91 7.23 -2.26
CA PRO A 95 8.72 6.48 -2.66
C PRO A 95 8.77 5.00 -2.17
N THR A 96 9.20 4.78 -0.93
CA THR A 96 9.23 3.47 -0.27
C THR A 96 8.70 3.59 1.15
N LEU A 97 8.08 2.53 1.65
CA LEU A 97 7.58 2.44 3.02
C LEU A 97 8.55 1.71 3.95
N CYS A 98 9.52 0.97 3.39
CA CYS A 98 10.48 0.20 4.16
C CYS A 98 11.77 0.99 4.37
N TYR A 99 12.12 1.28 5.63
CA TYR A 99 13.38 1.92 5.98
C TYR A 99 14.56 0.97 5.72
N GLN A 100 15.61 1.50 5.09
CA GLN A 100 16.90 0.84 4.88
C GLN A 100 18.00 1.87 5.14
N ILE A 101 19.17 1.40 5.56
CA ILE A 101 20.33 2.26 5.88
C ILE A 101 20.85 2.93 4.62
N SER A 102 20.97 2.15 3.55
CA SER A 102 21.37 2.60 2.22
C SER A 102 20.31 2.19 1.21
N TYR A 103 20.09 3.06 0.23
CA TYR A 103 19.19 2.82 -0.88
C TYR A 103 19.97 2.88 -2.19
N PRO A 104 19.62 2.06 -3.20
CA PRO A 104 20.21 2.20 -4.52
C PRO A 104 19.92 3.59 -5.09
N ARG A 105 20.94 4.23 -5.66
CA ARG A 105 20.85 5.60 -6.21
C ARG A 105 21.12 5.63 -7.70
N THR A 106 20.43 6.51 -8.41
CA THR A 106 20.75 6.84 -9.80
C THR A 106 21.78 7.98 -9.87
N PRO A 107 22.66 8.01 -10.89
CA PRO A 107 23.77 8.96 -10.94
C PRO A 107 23.34 10.42 -11.17
N TYR A 108 22.25 10.65 -11.90
CA TYR A 108 21.75 12.00 -12.20
C TYR A 108 20.25 11.99 -12.51
N VAL A 109 19.62 13.17 -12.45
CA VAL A 109 18.21 13.38 -12.74
C VAL A 109 18.00 13.67 -14.23
N ARG A 110 17.21 12.84 -14.92
CA ARG A 110 16.85 13.01 -16.34
C ARG A 110 15.68 13.99 -16.50
N LYS A 111 15.98 15.29 -16.45
CA LYS A 111 14.99 16.39 -16.50
C LYS A 111 13.99 16.26 -17.66
N GLY A 112 14.46 15.98 -18.87
CA GLY A 112 13.58 15.83 -20.05
C GLY A 112 12.61 14.64 -19.93
N TRP A 113 13.03 13.56 -19.26
CA TRP A 113 12.14 12.44 -18.97
C TRP A 113 11.10 12.83 -17.91
N VAL A 114 11.50 13.52 -16.85
CA VAL A 114 10.59 14.01 -15.79
C VAL A 114 9.49 14.89 -16.38
N VAL A 115 9.85 15.87 -17.21
CA VAL A 115 8.88 16.77 -17.86
C VAL A 115 7.88 15.98 -18.70
N ARG A 116 8.33 14.98 -19.48
CA ARG A 116 7.42 14.13 -20.26
C ARG A 116 6.46 13.34 -19.38
N GLN A 117 6.92 12.76 -18.28
CA GLN A 117 6.03 12.05 -17.35
C GLN A 117 5.04 13.00 -16.66
N PHE A 118 5.48 14.21 -16.32
CA PHE A 118 4.63 15.22 -15.70
C PHE A 118 3.52 15.70 -16.65
N VAL A 119 3.82 15.91 -17.94
CA VAL A 119 2.80 16.21 -18.95
C VAL A 119 1.77 15.08 -19.07
N LYS A 120 2.21 13.81 -19.09
CA LYS A 120 1.29 12.66 -19.06
C LYS A 120 0.40 12.67 -17.82
N LEU A 121 0.94 13.02 -16.65
CA LEU A 121 0.19 13.07 -15.40
C LEU A 121 -0.96 14.08 -15.48
N ILE A 122 -0.72 15.26 -16.07
CA ILE A 122 -1.77 16.27 -16.28
C ILE A 122 -2.85 15.73 -17.21
N ILE A 123 -2.47 15.13 -18.34
CA ILE A 123 -3.42 14.59 -19.34
C ILE A 123 -4.31 13.51 -18.72
N PHE A 124 -3.73 12.52 -18.04
CA PHE A 124 -4.51 11.43 -17.43
C PHE A 124 -5.34 11.89 -16.23
N THR A 125 -4.90 12.91 -15.50
CA THR A 125 -5.71 13.53 -14.43
C THR A 125 -6.91 14.27 -15.02
N GLY A 126 -6.73 14.99 -16.14
CA GLY A 126 -7.82 15.60 -16.89
C GLY A 126 -8.82 14.56 -17.44
N LEU A 127 -8.31 13.45 -17.98
CA LEU A 127 -9.14 12.33 -18.44
C LEU A 127 -9.99 11.74 -17.30
N MET A 128 -9.40 11.58 -16.12
CA MET A 128 -10.13 11.11 -14.94
C MET A 128 -11.25 12.08 -14.55
N GLY A 129 -10.97 13.39 -14.53
CA GLY A 129 -11.97 14.42 -14.29
C GLY A 129 -13.11 14.39 -15.33
N PHE A 130 -12.77 14.22 -16.61
CA PHE A 130 -13.76 14.07 -17.68
C PHE A 130 -14.68 12.84 -17.46
N ILE A 131 -14.12 11.69 -17.10
CA ILE A 131 -14.93 10.48 -16.85
C ILE A 131 -15.87 10.70 -15.66
N ILE A 132 -15.38 11.33 -14.59
CA ILE A 132 -16.18 11.65 -13.41
C ILE A 132 -17.34 12.58 -13.77
N GLU A 133 -17.06 13.70 -14.45
CA GLU A 133 -18.08 14.70 -14.78
C GLU A 133 -19.08 14.24 -15.82
N GLN A 134 -18.65 13.51 -16.85
CA GLN A 134 -19.53 13.13 -17.97
C GLN A 134 -20.26 11.80 -17.77
N TYR A 135 -19.69 10.86 -17.02
CA TYR A 135 -20.28 9.53 -16.85
C TYR A 135 -20.73 9.27 -15.42
N ILE A 136 -19.89 9.54 -14.42
CA ILE A 136 -20.22 9.19 -13.02
C ILE A 136 -21.28 10.14 -12.46
N ASN A 137 -21.06 11.46 -12.56
CA ASN A 137 -21.93 12.47 -11.98
C ASN A 137 -23.39 12.36 -12.48
N PRO A 138 -23.67 12.22 -13.78
CA PRO A 138 -25.05 12.07 -14.26
C PRO A 138 -25.72 10.79 -13.74
N ILE A 139 -24.99 9.67 -13.62
CA ILE A 139 -25.56 8.41 -13.12
C ILE A 139 -25.93 8.54 -11.64
N VAL A 140 -25.09 9.22 -10.85
CA VAL A 140 -25.31 9.48 -9.42
C VAL A 140 -26.45 10.47 -9.20
N GLN A 141 -26.50 11.58 -9.94
CA GLN A 141 -27.58 12.57 -9.82
C GLN A 141 -28.95 12.00 -10.21
N ASN A 142 -29.00 11.13 -11.22
CA ASN A 142 -30.21 10.43 -11.64
C ASN A 142 -30.61 9.26 -10.71
N SER A 143 -29.86 9.03 -9.62
CA SER A 143 -30.18 7.99 -8.65
C SER A 143 -31.04 8.55 -7.51
N GLN A 144 -32.14 7.87 -7.18
CA GLN A 144 -32.82 8.14 -5.91
C GLN A 144 -31.92 7.72 -4.74
N HIS A 145 -32.06 8.38 -3.59
CA HIS A 145 -31.23 8.13 -2.41
C HIS A 145 -31.08 6.60 -2.16
N PRO A 146 -29.84 6.06 -2.09
CA PRO A 146 -29.54 4.63 -2.22
C PRO A 146 -30.15 3.70 -1.15
N LEU A 147 -30.89 4.26 -0.20
CA LEU A 147 -31.51 3.55 0.93
C LEU A 147 -33.06 3.59 0.90
N LYS A 148 -33.67 4.11 -0.17
CA LYS A 148 -35.14 4.17 -0.32
C LYS A 148 -35.69 3.37 -1.51
N GLY A 149 -34.83 2.67 -2.26
CA GLY A 149 -35.21 1.96 -3.48
C GLY A 149 -35.22 0.43 -3.34
N ASN A 150 -35.86 -0.25 -4.31
CA ASN A 150 -35.84 -1.71 -4.45
C ASN A 150 -34.41 -2.24 -4.68
N LEU A 151 -34.07 -3.42 -4.13
CA LEU A 151 -32.74 -4.05 -4.30
C LEU A 151 -32.31 -4.17 -5.76
N LEU A 152 -33.25 -4.48 -6.66
CA LEU A 152 -32.99 -4.56 -8.11
C LEU A 152 -32.51 -3.22 -8.69
N TYR A 153 -33.09 -2.11 -8.24
CA TYR A 153 -32.68 -0.77 -8.67
C TYR A 153 -31.26 -0.44 -8.16
N ALA A 154 -30.93 -0.84 -6.92
CA ALA A 154 -29.58 -0.68 -6.38
C ALA A 154 -28.54 -1.47 -7.20
N VAL A 155 -28.84 -2.73 -7.55
CA VAL A 155 -27.97 -3.57 -8.38
C VAL A 155 -27.78 -2.97 -9.78
N GLU A 156 -28.86 -2.51 -10.43
CA GLU A 156 -28.78 -1.86 -11.74
C GLU A 156 -27.84 -0.63 -11.71
N ARG A 157 -27.95 0.19 -10.66
CA ARG A 157 -27.10 1.38 -10.50
C ARG A 157 -25.65 1.03 -10.24
N VAL A 158 -25.38 0.03 -9.40
CA VAL A 158 -24.01 -0.47 -9.17
C VAL A 158 -23.38 -0.99 -10.46
N LEU A 159 -24.14 -1.73 -11.27
CA LEU A 159 -23.65 -2.23 -12.56
C LEU A 159 -23.35 -1.08 -13.53
N LYS A 160 -24.22 -0.07 -13.63
CA LYS A 160 -23.98 1.12 -14.47
C LYS A 160 -22.75 1.92 -14.03
N LEU A 161 -22.48 2.02 -12.73
CA LEU A 161 -21.30 2.69 -12.20
C LEU A 161 -20.01 1.87 -12.29
N SER A 162 -20.10 0.54 -12.40
CA SER A 162 -18.94 -0.36 -12.33
C SER A 162 -17.89 -0.09 -13.43
N VAL A 163 -18.34 0.12 -14.67
CA VAL A 163 -17.46 0.35 -15.83
C VAL A 163 -16.72 1.70 -15.74
N PRO A 164 -17.38 2.86 -15.60
CA PRO A 164 -16.67 4.13 -15.47
C PRO A 164 -15.78 4.15 -14.22
N ASN A 165 -16.21 3.54 -13.11
CA ASN A 165 -15.39 3.42 -11.91
C ASN A 165 -14.12 2.59 -12.15
N LEU A 166 -14.20 1.49 -12.91
CA LEU A 166 -13.03 0.70 -13.29
C LEU A 166 -12.03 1.53 -14.10
N TYR A 167 -12.48 2.31 -15.08
CA TYR A 167 -11.59 3.18 -15.87
C TYR A 167 -10.92 4.25 -15.03
N VAL A 168 -11.67 4.90 -14.12
CA VAL A 168 -11.11 5.86 -13.15
C VAL A 168 -10.07 5.18 -12.25
N TRP A 169 -10.35 3.96 -11.78
CA TRP A 169 -9.42 3.19 -10.95
C TRP A 169 -8.11 2.85 -11.68
N LEU A 170 -8.19 2.43 -12.95
CA LEU A 170 -7.02 2.16 -13.79
C LEU A 170 -6.22 3.43 -14.09
N CYS A 171 -6.90 4.55 -14.36
CA CYS A 171 -6.25 5.85 -14.56
C CYS A 171 -5.55 6.31 -13.29
N MET A 172 -6.20 6.18 -12.13
CA MET A 172 -5.61 6.50 -10.82
C MET A 172 -4.36 5.65 -10.57
N PHE A 173 -4.42 4.35 -10.83
CA PHE A 173 -3.27 3.46 -10.71
C PHE A 173 -2.09 3.92 -11.55
N TYR A 174 -2.33 4.21 -12.84
CA TYR A 174 -1.29 4.69 -13.74
C TYR A 174 -0.73 6.05 -13.31
N CYS A 175 -1.59 7.00 -12.94
CA CYS A 175 -1.17 8.32 -12.46
C CYS A 175 -0.33 8.24 -11.20
N PHE A 176 -0.74 7.43 -10.22
CA PHE A 176 -0.06 7.36 -8.94
C PHE A 176 1.16 6.46 -8.98
N PHE A 177 0.99 5.17 -9.27
CA PHE A 177 2.07 4.18 -9.18
C PHE A 177 3.07 4.30 -10.32
N HIS A 178 2.60 4.53 -11.55
CA HIS A 178 3.49 4.58 -12.70
C HIS A 178 4.06 5.98 -12.94
N LEU A 179 3.28 7.05 -12.86
CA LEU A 179 3.79 8.40 -13.15
C LEU A 179 4.35 9.08 -11.90
N TRP A 180 3.53 9.30 -10.87
CA TRP A 180 3.91 10.09 -9.70
C TRP A 180 5.07 9.50 -8.91
N LEU A 181 5.01 8.22 -8.52
CA LEU A 181 6.09 7.59 -7.75
C LEU A 181 7.42 7.56 -8.52
N ASN A 182 7.37 7.40 -9.84
CA ASN A 182 8.53 7.40 -10.71
C ASN A 182 9.12 8.80 -10.93
N ILE A 183 8.27 9.83 -11.04
CA ILE A 183 8.71 11.24 -11.02
C ILE A 183 9.42 11.52 -9.70
N LEU A 184 8.80 11.15 -8.58
CA LEU A 184 9.37 11.33 -7.24
C LEU A 184 10.68 10.57 -7.08
N ALA A 185 10.76 9.33 -7.57
CA ALA A 185 11.97 8.52 -7.57
C ALA A 185 13.09 9.17 -8.38
N GLU A 186 12.79 9.68 -9.57
CA GLU A 186 13.78 10.34 -10.43
C GLU A 186 14.30 11.63 -9.78
N LEU A 187 13.42 12.45 -9.18
CA LEU A 187 13.80 13.68 -8.49
C LEU A 187 14.69 13.43 -7.26
N LEU A 188 14.47 12.31 -6.58
CA LEU A 188 15.25 11.89 -5.41
C LEU A 188 16.49 11.06 -5.76
N CYS A 189 16.73 10.80 -7.04
CA CYS A 189 17.72 9.83 -7.51
C CYS A 189 17.57 8.44 -6.86
N PHE A 190 16.34 7.99 -6.64
CA PHE A 190 16.01 6.68 -6.08
C PHE A 190 16.04 5.61 -7.18
N GLY A 191 16.84 4.57 -6.96
CA GLY A 191 17.10 3.50 -7.91
C GLY A 191 16.09 2.34 -7.87
N ASP A 192 15.46 2.08 -6.72
CA ASP A 192 14.45 1.01 -6.61
C ASP A 192 13.10 1.52 -7.12
N ARG A 193 12.73 1.15 -8.33
CA ARG A 193 11.51 1.64 -9.00
C ARG A 193 10.46 0.55 -9.18
N GLU A 194 10.59 -0.55 -8.45
CA GLU A 194 9.61 -1.64 -8.46
C GLU A 194 8.41 -1.30 -7.56
N PHE A 195 7.55 -0.40 -8.03
CA PHE A 195 6.34 0.01 -7.29
C PHE A 195 5.16 -0.95 -7.47
N TYR A 196 5.14 -1.70 -8.57
CA TYR A 196 4.14 -2.71 -8.91
C TYR A 196 4.76 -3.76 -9.83
N LYS A 197 4.09 -4.92 -9.97
CA LYS A 197 4.42 -5.99 -10.93
C LYS A 197 3.25 -6.18 -11.90
N ASP A 198 3.36 -7.14 -12.81
CA ASP A 198 2.35 -7.43 -13.84
C ASP A 198 1.06 -8.05 -13.27
N TRP A 199 0.40 -7.33 -12.37
CA TRP A 199 -0.80 -7.75 -11.63
C TRP A 199 -1.99 -8.03 -12.55
N TRP A 200 -2.00 -7.47 -13.76
CA TRP A 200 -3.01 -7.76 -14.78
C TRP A 200 -2.90 -9.19 -15.33
N ASN A 201 -1.75 -9.84 -15.18
CA ASN A 201 -1.52 -11.24 -15.54
C ASN A 201 -1.75 -12.20 -14.35
N ALA A 202 -2.18 -11.70 -13.19
CA ALA A 202 -2.39 -12.53 -12.01
C ALA A 202 -3.47 -13.59 -12.26
N LYS A 203 -3.17 -14.83 -11.89
CA LYS A 203 -4.10 -15.97 -12.05
C LYS A 203 -5.00 -16.15 -10.84
N THR A 204 -4.61 -15.59 -9.70
CA THR A 204 -5.39 -15.63 -8.45
C THR A 204 -5.54 -14.24 -7.84
N VAL A 205 -6.58 -14.10 -7.01
CA VAL A 205 -6.80 -12.87 -6.24
C VAL A 205 -5.67 -12.62 -5.25
N GLU A 206 -5.08 -13.68 -4.67
CA GLU A 206 -3.90 -13.55 -3.81
C GLU A 206 -2.71 -12.96 -4.57
N GLU A 207 -2.41 -13.49 -5.76
CA GLU A 207 -1.32 -13.02 -6.60
C GLU A 207 -1.51 -11.55 -7.00
N TYR A 208 -2.73 -11.16 -7.36
CA TYR A 208 -3.10 -9.78 -7.64
C TYR A 208 -2.72 -8.83 -6.48
N TRP A 209 -3.14 -9.16 -5.25
CA TRP A 209 -2.86 -8.31 -4.08
C TRP A 209 -1.38 -8.22 -3.72
N ARG A 210 -0.58 -9.21 -4.10
CA ARG A 210 0.87 -9.23 -3.89
C ARG A 210 1.64 -8.43 -4.94
N MET A 211 1.04 -8.19 -6.11
CA MET A 211 1.69 -7.54 -7.26
C MET A 211 1.25 -6.10 -7.49
N TRP A 212 0.03 -5.73 -7.07
CA TRP A 212 -0.56 -4.42 -7.31
C TRP A 212 0.22 -3.26 -6.68
N ASN A 213 0.54 -3.35 -5.39
CA ASN A 213 1.21 -2.29 -4.63
C ASN A 213 2.38 -2.87 -3.85
N MET A 214 3.55 -2.92 -4.50
CA MET A 214 4.75 -3.50 -3.94
C MET A 214 5.24 -2.78 -2.67
N PRO A 215 5.21 -1.43 -2.56
CA PRO A 215 5.61 -0.75 -1.32
C PRO A 215 4.81 -1.20 -0.10
N VAL A 216 3.48 -1.27 -0.19
CA VAL A 216 2.63 -1.72 0.91
C VAL A 216 2.78 -3.23 1.14
N HIS A 217 2.85 -4.02 0.07
CA HIS A 217 3.06 -5.47 0.19
C HIS A 217 4.38 -5.79 0.92
N LYS A 218 5.51 -5.20 0.50
CA LYS A 218 6.82 -5.35 1.14
C LYS A 218 6.76 -4.92 2.62
N TRP A 219 6.05 -3.83 2.92
CA TRP A 219 5.88 -3.35 4.30
C TRP A 219 5.09 -4.33 5.18
N ILE A 220 3.93 -4.80 4.71
CA ILE A 220 3.09 -5.77 5.44
C ILE A 220 3.87 -7.05 5.69
N VAL A 221 4.57 -7.56 4.66
CA VAL A 221 5.34 -8.79 4.78
C VAL A 221 6.46 -8.64 5.83
N ARG A 222 7.20 -7.53 5.78
CA ARG A 222 8.35 -7.29 6.68
C ARG A 222 7.94 -6.98 8.12
N HIS A 223 6.91 -6.16 8.33
CA HIS A 223 6.60 -5.59 9.64
C HIS A 223 5.40 -6.25 10.34
N ILE A 224 4.60 -7.06 9.63
CA ILE A 224 3.46 -7.78 10.19
C ILE A 224 3.65 -9.28 10.02
N TYR A 225 3.72 -9.76 8.76
CA TYR A 225 3.66 -11.19 8.46
C TYR A 225 4.84 -11.97 9.06
N PHE A 226 6.09 -11.59 8.76
CA PHE A 226 7.25 -12.31 9.31
C PHE A 226 7.36 -12.22 10.83
N PRO A 227 7.13 -11.06 11.49
CA PRO A 227 7.05 -10.99 12.95
C PRO A 227 5.97 -11.91 13.54
N CYS A 228 4.79 -12.00 12.95
CA CYS A 228 3.75 -12.95 13.38
C CYS A 228 4.27 -14.40 13.32
N LEU A 229 4.89 -14.80 12.20
CA LEU A 229 5.43 -16.15 12.05
C LEU A 229 6.56 -16.45 13.04
N ARG A 230 7.46 -15.49 13.29
CA ARG A 230 8.54 -15.63 14.27
C ARG A 230 8.02 -15.80 15.71
N ASN A 231 6.84 -15.26 16.01
CA ASN A 231 6.16 -15.42 17.29
C ASN A 231 5.27 -16.68 17.36
N GLY A 232 5.40 -17.61 16.41
CA GLY A 232 4.66 -18.89 16.43
C GLY A 232 3.21 -18.80 15.93
N ILE A 233 2.78 -17.68 15.35
CA ILE A 233 1.44 -17.54 14.78
C ILE A 233 1.37 -18.32 13.46
N SER A 234 0.29 -19.07 13.25
CA SER A 234 0.09 -19.85 12.02
C SER A 234 -0.01 -18.95 10.78
N LYS A 235 0.38 -19.48 9.61
CA LYS A 235 0.36 -18.72 8.33
C LYS A 235 -1.03 -18.16 8.00
N GLY A 236 -2.09 -18.91 8.29
CA GLY A 236 -3.47 -18.48 8.05
C GLY A 236 -3.88 -17.31 8.95
N VAL A 237 -3.54 -17.37 10.24
CA VAL A 237 -3.84 -16.27 11.17
C VAL A 237 -3.02 -15.02 10.83
N ALA A 238 -1.72 -15.17 10.50
CA ALA A 238 -0.89 -14.06 10.06
C ALA A 238 -1.43 -13.39 8.78
N PHE A 239 -1.98 -14.17 7.85
CA PHE A 239 -2.67 -13.67 6.66
C PHE A 239 -3.91 -12.85 7.01
N VAL A 240 -4.76 -13.35 7.91
CA VAL A 240 -5.96 -12.61 8.37
C VAL A 240 -5.57 -11.31 9.09
N ILE A 241 -4.52 -11.33 9.92
CA ILE A 241 -4.00 -10.12 10.60
C ILE A 241 -3.55 -9.07 9.57
N ALA A 242 -2.85 -9.49 8.52
CA ALA A 242 -2.42 -8.58 7.45
C ALA A 242 -3.62 -7.90 6.76
N PHE A 243 -4.68 -8.64 6.44
CA PHE A 243 -5.90 -8.10 5.87
C PHE A 243 -6.66 -7.20 6.85
N LEU A 244 -6.69 -7.56 8.13
CA LEU A 244 -7.32 -6.76 9.18
C LEU A 244 -6.66 -5.38 9.30
N VAL A 245 -5.33 -5.34 9.37
CA VAL A 245 -4.60 -4.06 9.41
C VAL A 245 -4.87 -3.24 8.16
N SER A 246 -4.83 -3.87 6.98
CA SER A 246 -5.17 -3.21 5.71
C SER A 246 -6.60 -2.63 5.73
N ALA A 247 -7.58 -3.40 6.21
CA ALA A 247 -8.98 -2.98 6.28
C ALA A 247 -9.19 -1.76 7.16
N VAL A 248 -8.50 -1.68 8.31
CA VAL A 248 -8.52 -0.49 9.20
C VAL A 248 -7.99 0.74 8.47
N PHE A 249 -6.87 0.63 7.76
CA PHE A 249 -6.32 1.77 7.01
C PHE A 249 -7.24 2.22 5.87
N HIS A 250 -7.86 1.30 5.14
CA HIS A 250 -8.81 1.65 4.08
C HIS A 250 -10.05 2.34 4.64
N GLU A 251 -10.59 1.86 5.77
CA GLU A 251 -11.69 2.53 6.45
C GLU A 251 -11.28 3.94 6.91
N LEU A 252 -10.11 4.12 7.51
CA LEU A 252 -9.65 5.46 7.90
C LEU A 252 -9.53 6.41 6.69
N CYS A 253 -8.95 5.93 5.59
CA CYS A 253 -8.79 6.73 4.37
C CYS A 253 -10.11 7.13 3.69
N ILE A 254 -11.20 6.38 3.91
CA ILE A 254 -12.50 6.64 3.29
C ILE A 254 -13.47 7.30 4.27
N ALA A 255 -13.64 6.73 5.47
CA ALA A 255 -14.61 7.17 6.46
C ALA A 255 -14.30 8.57 7.00
N VAL A 256 -13.02 8.88 7.25
CA VAL A 256 -12.63 10.16 7.86
C VAL A 256 -12.89 11.32 6.91
N PRO A 257 -12.42 11.33 5.64
CA PRO A 257 -12.70 12.43 4.71
C PRO A 257 -14.17 12.51 4.28
N CYS A 258 -14.89 11.39 4.27
CA CYS A 258 -16.32 11.37 3.99
C CYS A 258 -17.20 11.73 5.19
N HIS A 259 -16.65 11.77 6.42
CA HIS A 259 -17.40 11.87 7.68
C HIS A 259 -18.47 10.76 7.83
N ILE A 260 -18.23 9.57 7.25
CA ILE A 260 -19.17 8.43 7.25
C ILE A 260 -18.48 7.18 7.80
N PHE A 261 -18.73 6.88 9.07
CA PHE A 261 -18.17 5.71 9.78
C PHE A 261 -19.11 4.50 9.74
N LYS A 262 -19.29 3.93 8.55
CA LYS A 262 -20.21 2.79 8.33
C LYS A 262 -19.50 1.45 8.14
N LEU A 263 -18.17 1.39 8.17
CA LEU A 263 -17.37 0.16 8.01
C LEU A 263 -17.52 -0.53 6.64
N TRP A 264 -18.05 0.16 5.63
CA TRP A 264 -18.21 -0.42 4.28
C TRP A 264 -16.88 -0.80 3.65
N ALA A 265 -15.86 0.06 3.78
CA ALA A 265 -14.54 -0.23 3.23
C ALA A 265 -13.85 -1.34 4.02
N PHE A 266 -13.98 -1.30 5.36
CA PHE A 266 -13.50 -2.37 6.23
C PHE A 266 -14.03 -3.74 5.81
N PHE A 267 -15.35 -3.90 5.70
CA PHE A 267 -15.97 -5.16 5.30
C PHE A 267 -15.61 -5.54 3.86
N GLY A 268 -15.49 -4.57 2.94
CA GLY A 268 -15.07 -4.80 1.56
C GLY A 268 -13.68 -5.43 1.45
N ILE A 269 -12.71 -4.98 2.27
CA ILE A 269 -11.37 -5.55 2.33
C ILE A 269 -11.38 -6.91 3.04
N MET A 270 -12.11 -7.05 4.16
CA MET A 270 -12.19 -8.32 4.88
C MET A 270 -12.87 -9.43 4.07
N PHE A 271 -13.82 -9.08 3.21
CA PHE A 271 -14.48 -10.02 2.29
C PHE A 271 -13.52 -10.60 1.23
N GLN A 272 -12.38 -9.96 0.98
CA GLN A 272 -11.35 -10.50 0.10
C GLN A 272 -10.72 -11.80 0.66
N VAL A 273 -10.70 -11.99 1.98
CA VAL A 273 -10.12 -13.20 2.60
C VAL A 273 -10.90 -14.46 2.19
N PRO A 274 -12.24 -14.55 2.41
CA PRO A 274 -13.04 -15.64 1.86
C PRO A 274 -12.90 -15.80 0.35
N LEU A 275 -12.86 -14.69 -0.41
CA LEU A 275 -12.73 -14.72 -1.86
C LEU A 275 -11.41 -15.38 -2.32
N VAL A 276 -10.31 -15.08 -1.65
CA VAL A 276 -9.00 -15.72 -1.89
C VAL A 276 -9.08 -17.23 -1.61
N LEU A 277 -9.71 -17.64 -0.50
CA LEU A 277 -9.85 -19.06 -0.18
C LEU A 277 -10.71 -19.81 -1.21
N ILE A 278 -11.83 -19.21 -1.62
CA ILE A 278 -12.73 -19.77 -2.63
C ILE A 278 -12.02 -19.88 -3.98
N THR A 279 -11.35 -18.82 -4.43
CA THR A 279 -10.68 -18.83 -5.74
C THR A 279 -9.53 -19.82 -5.78
N SER A 280 -8.73 -19.94 -4.71
CA SER A 280 -7.70 -20.97 -4.58
C SER A 280 -8.28 -22.38 -4.58
N TYR A 281 -9.39 -22.61 -3.87
CA TYR A 281 -10.08 -23.91 -3.88
C TYR A 281 -10.60 -24.26 -5.29
N LEU A 282 -11.26 -23.33 -5.97
CA LEU A 282 -11.79 -23.53 -7.32
C LEU A 282 -10.68 -23.81 -8.32
N GLN A 283 -9.57 -23.06 -8.26
CA GLN A 283 -8.43 -23.27 -9.16
C GLN A 283 -7.80 -24.66 -8.95
N ASN A 284 -7.64 -25.09 -7.70
CA ASN A 284 -7.12 -26.43 -7.40
C ASN A 284 -8.05 -27.53 -7.93
N LYS A 285 -9.37 -27.37 -7.77
CA LYS A 285 -10.37 -28.31 -8.28
C LYS A 285 -10.40 -28.37 -9.81
N LEU A 286 -10.33 -27.22 -10.48
CA LEU A 286 -10.29 -27.13 -11.93
C LEU A 286 -8.99 -27.72 -12.49
N ARG A 287 -7.86 -27.46 -11.84
CA ARG A 287 -6.55 -28.05 -12.21
C ARG A 287 -6.53 -29.56 -12.02
N SER A 288 -7.13 -30.09 -10.95
CA SER A 288 -7.29 -31.54 -10.79
C SER A 288 -8.23 -32.16 -11.83
N SER A 289 -9.21 -31.40 -12.32
CA SER A 289 -10.15 -31.85 -13.35
C SER A 289 -9.57 -31.82 -14.77
N MET A 290 -8.57 -30.98 -15.05
CA MET A 290 -7.96 -30.87 -16.38
C MET A 290 -6.83 -31.88 -16.64
N GLY A 291 -6.48 -32.75 -15.67
CA GLY A 291 -5.35 -33.67 -15.79
C GLY A 291 -4.00 -32.95 -15.93
N PRO A 292 -2.86 -33.67 -15.89
CA PRO A 292 -1.56 -33.05 -16.11
C PRO A 292 -1.48 -32.53 -17.55
N THR A 293 -1.42 -31.21 -17.70
CA THR A 293 -1.17 -30.56 -18.98
C THR A 293 0.29 -30.82 -19.35
N LYS A 294 0.53 -31.60 -20.41
CA LYS A 294 1.85 -31.80 -21.05
C LYS A 294 2.43 -30.45 -21.47
N LYS A 295 3.18 -29.78 -20.58
CA LYS A 295 3.98 -28.58 -20.91
C LYS A 295 5.35 -28.55 -20.21
N GLU A 296 5.84 -29.68 -19.70
CA GLU A 296 7.20 -29.80 -19.14
C GLU A 296 8.16 -30.63 -20.02
N GLU A 297 7.79 -30.98 -21.25
CA GLU A 297 8.61 -31.84 -22.13
C GLU A 297 9.46 -31.07 -23.18
N GLN A 298 9.62 -29.75 -23.08
CA GLN A 298 10.38 -28.95 -24.07
C GLN A 298 11.52 -28.09 -23.50
N SER A 299 12.03 -28.34 -22.29
CA SER A 299 13.29 -27.74 -21.82
C SER A 299 14.39 -28.74 -21.48
N SER A 300 14.29 -29.96 -22.01
CA SER A 300 15.32 -31.00 -21.91
C SER A 300 15.57 -31.55 -23.31
N GLY A 301 16.23 -30.74 -24.14
CA GLY A 301 16.72 -31.08 -25.47
C GLY A 301 17.92 -30.21 -25.77
#